data_AF-A0A3C0R8C0-F1
#
_entry.id   AF-A0A3C0R8C0-F1
#
_cell.length_a   1.000
_cell.length_b   1.000
_cell.length_c   1.000
_cell.angle_alpha   90.00
_cell.angle_beta   90.00
_cell.angle_gamma   90.00
#
_symmetry.space_group_name_H-M   'P 1'
#
loop_
_entity.id
_entity.type
_entity.pdbx_description
1 polymer ?
#
loop_
_entity_poly.entity_id
_entity_poly.type
_entity_poly.pdbx_seq_one_letter_code
_entity_poly.pdbx_strand_id
1 'polypeptide(L)'
;MEISELIPHIEVLIFASEKPLTAPEITELINNAFGFMEERVTPDQVGSAIEGIREKYAAEFYPFEVRESGGGWQFLTKRDYH
;
A
#
# COMPACT_ATOMS: atom_id res chain seq x y z
N MET A 1 -3.21 -13.46 8.84
CA MET A 1 -2.00 -13.17 8.05
C MET A 1 -1.12 -12.23 8.85
N GLU A 2 0.19 -12.46 8.83
CA GLU A 2 1.14 -11.54 9.45
C GLU A 2 1.28 -10.27 8.60
N ILE A 3 1.60 -9.13 9.24
CA ILE A 3 1.76 -7.84 8.53
C ILE A 3 2.83 -7.95 7.42
N SER A 4 3.90 -8.70 7.66
CA SER A 4 4.97 -8.93 6.68
C SER A 4 4.47 -9.62 5.41
N GLU A 5 3.45 -10.47 5.52
CA GLU A 5 2.82 -11.14 4.37
C GLU A 5 1.87 -10.19 3.64
N LEU A 6 1.26 -9.25 4.35
CA LEU A 6 0.30 -8.29 3.80
C LEU A 6 0.97 -7.17 2.97
N ILE A 7 2.15 -6.72 3.40
CA ILE A 7 2.94 -5.65 2.75
C ILE A 7 3.06 -5.85 1.23
N PRO A 8 3.60 -6.97 0.70
CA PRO A 8 3.78 -7.12 -0.75
C PRO A 8 2.46 -7.10 -1.53
N HIS A 9 1.35 -7.52 -0.92
CA HIS A 9 0.05 -7.49 -1.60
C HIS A 9 -0.52 -6.07 -1.69
N ILE A 10 -0.45 -5.30 -0.60
CA ILE A 10 -0.87 -3.89 -0.61
C ILE A 10 0.05 -3.05 -1.52
N GLU A 11 1.35 -3.34 -1.50
CA GLU A 11 2.33 -2.70 -2.37
C GLU A 11 1.95 -2.83 -3.85
N VAL A 12 1.58 -4.04 -4.29
CA VAL A 12 1.12 -4.28 -5.66
C VAL A 12 -0.19 -3.56 -5.97
N LEU A 13 -1.14 -3.50 -5.03
CA LEU A 13 -2.39 -2.76 -5.23
C LEU A 13 -2.13 -1.27 -5.48
N ILE A 14 -1.28 -0.64 -4.68
CA ILE A 14 -0.93 0.78 -4.83
C ILE A 14 -0.14 1.00 -6.13
N PHE A 15 0.77 0.09 -6.49
CA PHE A 15 1.57 0.18 -7.71
C PHE A 15 0.76 0.02 -9.00
N ALA A 16 -0.14 -0.96 -9.02
CA ALA A 16 -0.91 -1.30 -10.22
C ALA A 16 -2.12 -0.39 -10.46
N SER A 17 -2.52 0.40 -9.45
CA SER A 17 -3.68 1.27 -9.56
C SER A 17 -3.39 2.48 -10.47
N GLU A 18 -4.30 2.74 -11.41
CA GLU A 18 -4.24 3.92 -12.29
C GLU A 18 -4.61 5.22 -11.56
N LYS A 19 -5.18 5.11 -10.36
CA LYS A 19 -5.59 6.24 -9.51
C LYS A 19 -5.10 6.03 -8.07
N PRO A 20 -4.96 7.10 -7.28
CA PRO A 20 -4.64 6.96 -5.86
C PRO A 20 -5.72 6.14 -5.13
N LEU A 21 -5.30 5.27 -4.21
CA LEU A 21 -6.22 4.41 -3.44
C LEU A 21 -6.30 4.86 -1.98
N THR A 22 -7.50 5.08 -1.49
CA THR A 22 -7.73 5.34 -0.06
C THR A 22 -7.49 4.07 0.77
N ALA A 23 -7.15 4.21 2.06
CA ALA A 23 -7.01 3.06 2.95
C ALA A 23 -8.29 2.17 3.02
N PRO A 24 -9.52 2.73 3.03
CA PRO A 24 -10.73 1.93 2.90
C PRO A 24 -10.83 1.15 1.58
N GLU A 25 -10.51 1.76 0.43
CA GLU A 25 -10.48 1.05 -0.86
C GLU A 25 -9.46 -0.10 -0.85
N ILE A 26 -8.26 0.13 -0.29
CA ILE A 26 -7.24 -0.93 -0.15
C ILE A 26 -7.77 -2.06 0.74
N THR A 27 -8.44 -1.73 1.85
CA THR A 27 -9.03 -2.72 2.77
C THR A 27 -10.12 -3.55 2.08
N GLU A 28 -10.93 -2.94 1.23
CA GLU A 28 -11.95 -3.65 0.46
C GLU A 28 -11.29 -4.56 -0.61
N LEU A 29 -10.38 -4.02 -1.40
CA LEU A 29 -9.69 -4.74 -2.48
C LEU A 29 -8.93 -5.96 -1.96
N ILE A 30 -8.23 -5.81 -0.84
CA ILE A 30 -7.44 -6.91 -0.25
C ILE A 30 -8.34 -8.01 0.30
N ASN A 31 -9.44 -7.67 0.99
CA ASN A 31 -10.38 -8.65 1.49
C ASN A 31 -11.16 -9.35 0.37
N ASN A 32 -11.42 -8.65 -0.75
CA ASN A 32 -12.01 -9.26 -1.93
C ASN A 32 -11.04 -10.25 -2.61
N ALA A 33 -9.76 -9.89 -2.72
CA ALA A 33 -8.72 -10.77 -3.26
C ALA A 33 -8.51 -12.02 -2.39
N PHE A 34 -8.67 -11.88 -1.08
CA PHE A 34 -8.57 -12.95 -0.09
C PHE A 34 -9.92 -13.50 0.38
N GLY A 35 -10.99 -13.38 -0.42
CA GLY A 35 -12.35 -13.73 -0.01
C GLY A 35 -12.59 -15.18 0.45
N PHE A 36 -11.60 -16.06 0.27
CA PHE A 36 -11.61 -17.45 0.75
C PHE A 36 -11.05 -17.62 2.18
N MET A 37 -10.46 -16.58 2.75
CA MET A 37 -9.91 -16.61 4.11
C MET A 37 -11.02 -16.44 5.15
N GLU A 38 -10.94 -17.22 6.23
CA GLU A 38 -11.88 -17.14 7.36
C GLU A 38 -11.76 -15.81 8.13
N GLU A 39 -10.54 -15.30 8.25
CA GLU A 39 -10.24 -14.03 8.92
C GLU A 39 -10.02 -12.91 7.90
N ARG A 40 -10.74 -11.80 8.11
CA ARG A 40 -10.62 -10.60 7.29
C ARG A 40 -9.45 -9.73 7.76
N VAL A 41 -8.77 -9.11 6.80
CA VAL A 41 -7.76 -8.09 7.07
C VAL A 41 -8.45 -6.85 7.63
N THR A 42 -7.96 -6.34 8.76
CA THR A 42 -8.51 -5.16 9.43
C THR A 42 -7.94 -3.84 8.87
N PRO A 43 -8.64 -2.71 9.03
CA PRO A 43 -8.11 -1.40 8.66
C PRO A 43 -6.76 -1.07 9.32
N ASP A 44 -6.56 -1.48 10.58
CA ASP A 44 -5.32 -1.23 11.32
C ASP A 44 -4.14 -2.03 10.74
N GLN A 45 -4.38 -3.26 10.28
CA GLN A 45 -3.37 -4.06 9.58
C GLN A 45 -3.01 -3.42 8.24
N VAL A 46 -4.00 -2.90 7.50
CA VAL A 46 -3.77 -2.16 6.25
C VAL A 46 -2.93 -0.90 6.52
N GLY A 47 -3.29 -0.10 7.53
CA GLY A 47 -2.52 1.08 7.91
C GLY A 47 -1.06 0.76 8.28
N SER A 48 -0.86 -0.29 9.09
CA SER A 48 0.48 -0.73 9.49
C SER A 48 1.32 -1.21 8.29
N ALA A 49 0.70 -1.91 7.35
CA ALA A 49 1.37 -2.35 6.13
C ALA A 49 1.73 -1.18 5.20
N ILE A 50 0.85 -0.17 5.07
CA ILE A 50 1.13 1.06 4.32
C ILE A 50 2.34 1.78 4.92
N GLU A 51 2.40 1.93 6.24
CA GLU A 51 3.58 2.55 6.89
C GLU A 51 4.85 1.75 6.63
N GLY A 52 4.81 0.41 6.70
CA GLY A 52 5.95 -0.43 6.33
C GLY A 52 6.40 -0.24 4.87
N ILE A 53 5.47 -0.06 3.94
CA ILE A 53 5.78 0.27 2.53
C ILE A 53 6.44 1.65 2.43
N ARG A 54 5.91 2.66 3.14
CA ARG A 54 6.50 4.00 3.15
C ARG A 54 7.92 4.00 3.70
N GLU A 55 8.16 3.31 4.81
CA GLU A 55 9.50 3.15 5.40
C GLU A 55 10.46 2.47 4.42
N LYS A 56 10.01 1.40 3.74
CA LYS A 56 10.78 0.72 2.70
C LYS A 56 11.22 1.69 1.60
N TYR A 57 10.30 2.48 1.05
CA TYR A 57 10.60 3.40 -0.05
C TYR A 57 11.21 4.73 0.38
N ALA A 58 11.20 5.07 1.67
CA ALA A 58 11.93 6.22 2.19
C ALA A 58 13.45 6.08 2.01
N ALA A 59 13.97 4.85 1.93
CA ALA A 59 15.39 4.59 1.75
C ALA A 59 15.95 5.21 0.46
N GLU A 60 17.13 5.84 0.54
CA GLU A 60 17.72 6.66 -0.54
C GLU A 60 17.96 5.91 -1.86
N PHE A 61 18.13 4.59 -1.81
CA PHE A 61 18.44 3.79 -2.99
C PHE A 61 17.23 3.53 -3.91
N TYR A 62 16.00 3.78 -3.45
CA TYR A 62 14.82 3.73 -4.31
C TYR A 62 14.51 5.11 -4.91
N PRO A 63 14.29 5.22 -6.24
CA PRO A 63 13.94 6.48 -6.88
C PRO A 63 12.45 6.85 -6.75
N PHE A 64 11.65 5.98 -6.14
CA PHE A 64 10.22 6.14 -5.93
C PHE A 64 9.90 6.30 -4.45
N GLU A 65 8.78 6.95 -4.15
CA GLU A 65 8.19 7.04 -2.82
C GLU A 65 6.69 6.71 -2.86
N VAL A 66 6.16 6.21 -1.73
CA VAL A 66 4.72 6.07 -1.54
C VAL A 66 4.23 7.24 -0.71
N ARG A 67 3.27 8.00 -1.25
CA ARG A 67 2.71 9.19 -0.61
C ARG A 67 1.20 9.22 -0.70
N GLU A 68 0.61 9.87 0.30
CA GLU A 68 -0.79 10.27 0.24
C GLU A 68 -0.89 11.58 -0.55
N SER A 69 -1.51 11.51 -1.73
CA SER A 69 -1.69 12.63 -2.65
C SER A 69 -2.85 12.35 -3.59
N GLY A 70 -3.50 13.38 -4.12
CA GLY A 70 -4.63 13.21 -5.06
C GLY A 70 -5.81 12.43 -4.49
N GLY A 71 -5.97 12.43 -3.15
CA GLY A 71 -7.06 11.75 -2.46
C GLY A 71 -6.79 10.30 -2.03
N GLY A 72 -5.55 9.80 -2.16
CA GLY A 72 -5.19 8.46 -1.67
C GLY A 72 -3.70 8.16 -1.75
N TRP A 73 -3.33 6.91 -1.52
CA TRP A 73 -1.97 6.40 -1.62
C TRP A 73 -1.61 6.05 -3.06
N GLN A 74 -0.45 6.50 -3.51
CA GLN A 74 0.09 6.21 -4.83
C GLN A 74 1.62 6.19 -4.81
N PHE A 75 2.21 5.53 -5.81
CA PHE A 75 3.64 5.67 -6.10
C PHE A 75 3.91 6.95 -6.88
N LEU A 76 4.94 7.68 -6.45
CA LEU A 76 5.48 8.84 -7.14
C LEU A 76 7.00 8.68 -7.28
N THR A 77 7.62 9.37 -8.23
CA THR A 77 9.07 9.55 -8.20
C THR A 77 9.45 10.44 -7.00
N LYS A 78 10.68 10.31 -6.50
CA LYS A 78 11.22 11.26 -5.52
C LYS A 78 11.65 12.54 -6.21
N ARG A 79 11.69 13.62 -5.41
CA ARG A 79 12.07 14.97 -5.88
C ARG A 79 13.35 15.02 -6.71
N ASP A 80 14.35 14.23 -6.33
CA ASP A 80 15.66 14.25 -6.98
C ASP A 80 15.65 13.66 -8.41
N TYR A 81 14.54 13.03 -8.82
CA TYR A 81 14.38 12.35 -10.11
C TYR A 81 13.19 12.89 -10.94
N HIS A 82 12.65 14.07 -10.60
CA HIS A 82 11.60 14.75 -11.36
C HIS A 82 12.15 15.66 -12.47
#